data_AF-A0A5K3FIK9-F1
#
_entry.id   AF-A0A5K3FIK9-F1
#
_cell.length_a   1.000
_cell.length_b   1.000
_cell.length_c   1.000
_cell.angle_alpha   90.00
_cell.angle_beta   90.00
_cell.angle_gamma   90.00
#
_symmetry.space_group_name_H-M   'P 1'
#
loop_
_entity.id
_entity.type
_entity.pdbx_description
1 polymer ?
#
loop_
_entity_poly.entity_id
_entity_poly.type
_entity_poly.pdbx_seq_one_letter_code
_entity_poly.pdbx_strand_id
1 'polypeptide(L)'
;MQSLNKLQESLMCCGGVTANEWNTVPASCCPSGNEGCNDPYPVGCAEATFDLFKGYLVASGSITTLLCIIELMAVIFACILAHQFKTFGNV
;
A
#
# COMPACT_ATOMS: atom_id res chain seq x y z
N MET A 1 15.38 -6.16 13.04
CA MET A 1 14.48 -5.68 14.13
C MET A 1 14.10 -4.21 13.97
N GLN A 2 14.98 -3.33 13.47
CA GLN A 2 14.64 -1.90 13.25
C GLN A 2 13.41 -1.66 12.36
N SER A 3 13.19 -2.47 11.33
CA SER A 3 12.03 -2.32 10.44
C SER A 3 10.69 -2.55 11.16
N LEU A 4 10.65 -3.51 12.09
CA LEU A 4 9.45 -3.80 12.87
C LEU A 4 9.16 -2.67 13.86
N ASN A 5 10.19 -2.13 14.51
CA ASN A 5 10.03 -1.00 15.42
C ASN A 5 9.47 0.24 14.70
N LYS A 6 9.99 0.54 13.50
CA LYS A 6 9.47 1.64 12.68
C LYS A 6 8.01 1.43 12.27
N LEU A 7 7.64 0.19 11.94
CA LEU A 7 6.25 -0.14 11.60
C LEU A 7 5.33 0.04 12.81
N GLN A 8 5.75 -0.45 13.98
CA GLN A 8 5.02 -0.32 15.24
C GLN A 8 4.80 1.14 15.64
N GLU A 9 5.84 1.98 15.52
CA GLU A 9 5.74 3.42 15.77
C GLU A 9 4.86 4.13 14.74
N SER A 10 5.05 3.82 13.45
CA SER A 10 4.37 4.52 12.36
C SER A 10 2.89 4.14 12.22
N LEU A 11 2.53 2.91 12.56
CA LEU A 11 1.16 2.39 12.43
C LEU A 11 0.46 2.23 13.77
N MET A 12 1.11 2.61 14.88
CA MET A 12 0.59 2.50 16.24
C MET A 12 0.03 1.09 16.50
N CYS A 13 0.85 0.09 16.20
CA CYS A 13 0.52 -1.33 16.30
C CYS A 13 1.57 -2.08 17.12
N CYS A 14 1.24 -3.27 17.63
CA CYS A 14 2.18 -4.08 18.39
C CYS A 14 2.10 -5.58 18.08
N GLY A 15 3.29 -6.18 17.90
CA GLY A 15 3.41 -7.57 17.47
C GLY A 15 2.98 -7.79 16.01
N GLY A 16 2.99 -9.03 15.56
CA GLY A 16 2.44 -9.41 14.26
C GLY A 16 0.91 -9.41 14.32
N VAL A 17 0.36 -10.15 15.29
CA VAL A 17 -1.08 -10.24 15.53
C VAL A 17 -1.46 -9.64 16.87
N THR A 18 -0.61 -9.81 17.91
CA THR A 18 -0.91 -9.31 19.25
C THR A 18 0.36 -8.90 19.99
N ALA A 19 0.24 -7.98 20.95
CA ALA A 19 1.35 -7.58 21.82
C ALA A 19 1.92 -8.74 22.68
N ASN A 20 1.14 -9.80 22.93
CA ASN A 20 1.55 -10.95 23.74
C ASN A 20 2.63 -11.82 23.07
N GLU A 21 2.94 -11.59 21.81
CA GLU A 21 4.05 -12.25 21.11
C GLU A 21 5.41 -11.77 21.64
N TRP A 22 5.44 -10.65 22.37
CA TRP A 22 6.62 -10.15 23.04
C TRP A 22 6.74 -10.69 24.46
N ASN A 23 7.93 -11.23 24.80
CA ASN A 23 8.27 -11.50 26.20
C ASN A 23 8.45 -10.20 27.00
N THR A 24 9.07 -9.19 26.37
CA THR A 24 9.16 -7.81 26.87
C THR A 24 8.70 -6.90 25.74
N VAL A 25 7.64 -6.14 25.95
CA VAL A 25 7.09 -5.23 24.94
C VAL A 25 8.17 -4.19 24.57
N PRO A 26 8.51 -4.00 23.28
CA PRO A 26 9.52 -3.03 22.88
C PRO A 26 8.98 -1.60 23.03
N ALA A 27 9.88 -0.63 23.22
CA ALA A 27 9.56 0.80 23.28
C ALA A 27 8.69 1.29 22.11
N SER A 28 8.91 0.75 20.90
CA SER A 28 8.16 1.08 19.69
C SER A 28 6.67 0.70 19.72
N CYS A 29 6.30 -0.24 20.59
CA CYS A 29 4.91 -0.64 20.81
C CYS A 29 4.18 0.22 21.86
N CYS A 30 4.90 1.10 22.55
CA CYS A 30 4.42 1.77 23.74
C CYS A 30 4.17 3.25 23.46
N PRO A 31 2.99 3.81 23.82
CA PRO A 31 2.70 5.23 23.66
C PRO A 31 3.69 6.13 24.41
N SER A 32 4.20 5.62 25.55
CA SER A 32 5.19 6.31 26.38
C SER A 32 6.61 6.25 25.82
N GLY A 33 6.89 5.40 24.83
CA GLY A 33 8.23 5.15 24.29
C GLY A 33 9.17 4.39 25.23
N ASN A 34 8.66 3.85 26.33
CA ASN A 34 9.43 3.02 27.27
C ASN A 34 9.19 1.53 27.00
N GLU A 35 10.23 0.72 27.14
CA GLU A 35 10.09 -0.74 27.07
C GLU A 35 9.30 -1.32 28.25
N GLY A 36 8.62 -2.45 28.04
CA GLY A 36 7.87 -3.16 29.07
C GLY A 36 6.61 -2.43 29.55
N CYS A 37 6.01 -1.57 28.73
CA CYS A 37 4.77 -0.89 29.09
C CYS A 37 3.61 -1.89 29.30
N ASN A 38 2.67 -1.53 30.19
CA ASN A 38 1.46 -2.31 30.45
C ASN A 38 0.30 -1.95 29.49
N ASP A 39 0.49 -0.93 28.66
CA ASP A 39 -0.45 -0.37 27.71
C ASP A 39 0.11 -0.38 26.27
N PRO A 40 0.50 -1.54 25.72
CA PRO A 40 0.93 -1.62 24.33
C PRO A 40 -0.21 -1.24 23.38
N TYR A 41 0.14 -0.82 22.16
CA TYR A 41 -0.85 -0.63 21.11
C TYR A 41 -1.71 -1.89 20.93
N PRO A 42 -3.06 -1.75 20.92
CA PRO A 42 -3.97 -2.88 21.02
C PRO A 42 -4.10 -3.69 19.72
N VAL A 43 -3.74 -3.10 18.57
CA VAL A 43 -3.87 -3.71 17.25
C VAL A 43 -2.56 -4.39 16.82
N GLY A 44 -2.68 -5.56 16.19
CA GLY A 44 -1.55 -6.24 15.58
C GLY A 44 -1.07 -5.53 14.31
N CYS A 45 0.23 -5.57 14.02
CA CYS A 45 0.75 -4.90 12.83
C CYS A 45 0.31 -5.54 11.51
N ALA A 46 -0.09 -6.81 11.49
CA ALA A 46 -0.67 -7.45 10.31
C ALA A 46 -2.01 -6.81 9.93
N GLU A 47 -2.87 -6.57 10.92
CA GLU A 47 -4.18 -5.91 10.74
C GLU A 47 -3.99 -4.44 10.35
N ALA A 48 -3.18 -3.70 11.11
CA ALA A 48 -2.93 -2.27 10.82
C ALA A 48 -2.33 -2.06 9.42
N THR A 49 -1.43 -2.93 9.00
CA THR A 49 -0.83 -2.89 7.65
C THR A 49 -1.86 -3.25 6.58
N PHE A 50 -2.70 -4.26 6.82
CA PHE A 50 -3.74 -4.65 5.87
C PHE A 50 -4.76 -3.52 5.66
N ASP A 51 -5.19 -2.86 6.72
CA ASP A 51 -6.13 -1.73 6.63
C ASP A 51 -5.51 -0.53 5.91
N LEU A 52 -4.23 -0.25 6.16
CA LEU A 52 -3.48 0.76 5.42
C LEU A 52 -3.49 0.45 3.91
N PHE A 53 -3.09 -0.77 3.53
CA PHE A 53 -3.07 -1.19 2.12
C PHE A 53 -4.45 -1.18 1.50
N LYS A 54 -5.48 -1.62 2.22
CA LYS A 54 -6.86 -1.62 1.72
C LYS A 54 -7.31 -0.21 1.35
N GLY A 55 -7.01 0.78 2.20
CA GLY A 55 -7.29 2.19 1.88
C GLY A 55 -6.56 2.67 0.62
N TYR A 56 -5.26 2.41 0.52
CA TYR A 56 -4.45 2.82 -0.64
C TYR A 56 -4.81 2.08 -1.93
N LEU A 57 -5.15 0.79 -1.86
CA LEU A 57 -5.52 -0.01 -3.02
C LEU A 57 -6.84 0.46 -3.62
N VAL A 58 -7.82 0.82 -2.79
CA VAL A 58 -9.10 1.38 -3.27
C VAL A 58 -8.87 2.71 -3.98
N ALA A 59 -8.06 3.61 -3.38
CA ALA A 59 -7.76 4.91 -3.97
C ALA A 59 -6.94 4.77 -5.27
N SER A 60 -5.81 4.06 -5.23
CA SER A 60 -4.91 3.91 -6.37
C SER A 60 -5.50 3.07 -7.50
N GLY A 61 -6.27 2.02 -7.18
CA GLY A 61 -6.93 1.17 -8.17
C GLY A 61 -7.91 1.94 -9.06
N SER A 62 -8.63 2.92 -8.50
CA SER A 62 -9.53 3.77 -9.28
C SER A 62 -8.80 4.62 -10.31
N ILE A 63 -7.69 5.25 -9.91
CA ILE A 63 -6.86 6.10 -10.77
C ILE A 63 -6.22 5.26 -11.88
N THR A 64 -5.63 4.13 -11.52
CA THR A 64 -5.02 3.20 -12.48
C THR A 64 -6.02 2.72 -13.51
N THR A 65 -7.26 2.40 -13.11
CA THR A 65 -8.30 1.97 -14.04
C THR A 65 -8.63 3.05 -15.08
N LEU A 66 -8.72 4.31 -14.67
CA LEU A 66 -8.94 5.43 -15.59
C LEU A 66 -7.78 5.60 -16.58
N LEU A 67 -6.54 5.48 -16.10
CA LEU A 67 -5.35 5.53 -16.96
C LEU A 67 -5.36 4.40 -17.98
N CYS A 68 -5.68 3.17 -17.58
CA CYS A 68 -5.78 2.05 -18.51
C CYS A 68 -6.81 2.29 -19.63
N ILE A 69 -7.96 2.91 -19.33
CA ILE A 69 -8.97 3.24 -20.35
C ILE A 69 -8.40 4.25 -21.35
N ILE A 70 -7.74 5.30 -20.86
CA ILE A 70 -7.12 6.34 -21.70
C ILE A 70 -6.04 5.73 -22.60
N GLU A 71 -5.20 4.85 -22.05
CA GLU A 71 -4.15 4.16 -22.79
C GLU A 71 -4.71 3.25 -23.89
N LEU A 72 -5.76 2.49 -23.60
CA LEU A 72 -6.43 1.66 -24.62
C LEU A 72 -6.99 2.50 -25.76
N MET A 73 -7.62 3.63 -25.44
CA MET A 73 -8.13 4.56 -26.47
C MET A 73 -6.98 5.15 -27.30
N ALA A 74 -5.87 5.53 -26.68
CA ALA A 74 -4.70 6.05 -27.37
C ALA A 74 -4.11 5.03 -28.35
N VAL A 75 -3.99 3.75 -27.95
CA VAL A 75 -3.51 2.66 -28.82
C VAL A 75 -4.45 2.46 -30.01
N ILE A 76 -5.77 2.46 -29.78
CA ILE A 76 -6.76 2.32 -30.86
C ILE A 76 -6.60 3.44 -31.89
N PHE A 77 -6.51 4.70 -31.44
CA PHE A 77 -6.34 5.84 -32.33
C PHE A 77 -5.00 5.80 -33.08
N ALA A 78 -3.91 5.40 -32.41
CA ALA A 78 -2.60 5.24 -33.05
C ALA A 78 -2.64 4.17 -34.16
N CYS A 79 -3.31 3.04 -33.92
CA CYS A 79 -3.49 1.99 -34.91
C CYS A 79 -4.33 2.44 -36.12
N ILE A 80 -5.43 3.16 -35.87
CA ILE A 80 -6.26 3.72 -36.94
C ILE A 80 -5.44 4.70 -37.78
N LEU A 81 -4.71 5.61 -37.15
CA LEU A 81 -3.87 6.59 -37.83
C LEU A 81 -2.78 5.92 -38.66
N ALA A 82 -2.08 4.94 -38.10
CA ALA A 82 -1.04 4.18 -38.81
C ALA A 82 -1.61 3.43 -40.02
N HIS A 83 -2.80 2.85 -39.90
CA HIS A 83 -3.47 2.19 -41.02
C HIS A 83 -3.80 3.18 -42.15
N GLN A 84 -4.34 4.35 -41.82
CA GLN A 84 -4.65 5.40 -42.80
C GLN A 84 -3.39 5.84 -43.57
N PHE A 85 -2.30 6.16 -42.85
CA PHE A 85 -1.04 6.53 -43.50
C PHE A 85 -0.49 5.44 -44.43
N LYS A 86 -0.59 4.17 -44.02
CA LYS A 86 -0.18 3.05 -44.87
C LYS A 86 -1.03 2.96 -46.14
N THR A 87 -2.34 3.18 -46.06
CA THR A 87 -3.22 3.18 -47.24
C THR A 87 -2.88 4.31 -48.19
N PHE A 88 -2.65 5.53 -47.70
CA PHE A 88 -2.26 6.67 -48.54
C PHE A 88 -0.84 6.56 -49.13
N GLY A 89 0.07 5.82 -48.48
CA GLY A 89 1.41 5.58 -49.00
C GLY A 89 1.52 4.43 -50.00
N ASN A 90 0.45 3.65 -50.21
CA ASN A 90 0.40 2.54 -51.18
C ASN A 90 -0.43 2.87 -52.43
N VAL A 91 -0.71 4.16 -52.68
CA VAL A 91 -1.23 4.69 -53.95
C VAL A 91 -0.14 5.41 -54.74
#